data_AF-A0A381IBK7-F1
#
_entry.id   AF-A0A381IBK7-F1
#
_cell.length_a   1.000
_cell.length_b   1.000
_cell.length_c   1.000
_cell.angle_alpha   90.00
_cell.angle_beta   90.00
_cell.angle_gamma   90.00
#
_symmetry.space_group_name_H-M   'P 1'
#
loop_
_entity.id
_entity.type
_entity.pdbx_description
1 polymer ?
#
loop_
_entity_poly.entity_id
_entity_poly.type
_entity_poly.pdbx_seq_one_letter_code
_entity_poly.pdbx_strand_id
1 'polypeptide(L)' 'MNLLKCDSWAVILNNSDKESKAYKILDELKRNMYKVVAIDEEKKPIEGIDVYECLKDVPTQY' A
#
# COMPACT_ATOMS: atom_id res chain seq x y z
N MET A 1 -15.24 10.27 -10.06
CA MET A 1 -14.16 10.43 -9.07
C MET A 1 -12.85 10.53 -9.85
N ASN A 2 -12.12 11.64 -9.74
CA ASN A 2 -10.80 11.74 -10.39
C ASN A 2 -9.78 11.09 -9.44
N LEU A 3 -9.35 9.87 -9.75
CA LEU A 3 -8.45 9.08 -8.92
C LEU A 3 -7.09 9.77 -8.69
N LEU A 4 -6.69 10.67 -9.60
CA LEU A 4 -5.46 11.46 -9.49
C LEU A 4 -5.55 12.58 -8.43
N LYS A 5 -6.72 12.78 -7.80
CA LYS A 5 -6.89 13.71 -6.68
C LYS A 5 -6.77 13.02 -5.31
N CYS A 6 -6.55 11.70 -5.27
CA CYS A 6 -6.34 10.97 -4.04
C CYS A 6 -4.85 10.98 -3.68
N ASP A 7 -4.51 11.59 -2.55
CA ASP A 7 -3.13 11.68 -2.06
C ASP A 7 -2.70 10.41 -1.30
N SER A 8 -3.68 9.58 -0.91
CA SER A 8 -3.51 8.42 -0.04
C SER A 8 -4.07 7.15 -0.67
N TRP A 9 -3.28 6.06 -0.60
CA TRP A 9 -3.58 4.79 -1.23
C TRP A 9 -3.32 3.62 -0.27
N ALA A 10 -4.22 2.64 -0.27
CA ALA A 10 -4.00 1.35 0.36
C ALA A 10 -3.91 0.28 -0.72
N VAL A 11 -2.84 -0.51 -0.72
CA VAL A 11 -2.64 -1.60 -1.68
C VAL A 11 -2.74 -2.93 -0.97
N ILE A 12 -3.68 -3.77 -1.41
CA ILE A 12 -3.88 -5.11 -0.88
C ILE A 12 -2.91 -6.07 -1.58
N LEU A 13 -2.09 -6.76 -0.78
CA LEU A 13 -1.12 -7.73 -1.25
C LEU A 13 -1.67 -9.13 -1.00
N ASN A 14 -1.94 -9.87 -2.08
CA ASN A 14 -2.35 -11.27 -1.97
C ASN A 14 -1.18 -12.20 -1.63
N ASN A 15 0.04 -11.72 -1.83
CA ASN A 15 1.29 -12.34 -1.43
C ASN A 15 2.37 -11.26 -1.37
N SER A 16 3.44 -11.54 -0.63
CA SER A 16 4.58 -10.62 -0.47
C SER A 16 5.66 -10.83 -1.54
N ASP A 17 5.27 -11.39 -2.70
CA ASP A 17 6.17 -11.59 -3.83
C ASP A 17 6.47 -10.25 -4.50
N LYS A 18 7.75 -9.89 -4.57
CA LYS A 18 8.24 -8.64 -5.17
C LYS A 18 7.96 -8.58 -6.67
N GLU A 19 7.79 -9.73 -7.32
CA GLU A 19 7.44 -9.79 -8.74
C GLU A 19 5.94 -9.63 -9.01
N SER A 20 5.12 -9.67 -7.95
CA SER A 20 3.68 -9.52 -8.06
C SER A 20 3.29 -8.14 -8.61
N LYS A 21 2.18 -8.10 -9.35
CA LYS A 21 1.62 -6.84 -9.86
C LYS A 21 1.28 -5.88 -8.74
N ALA A 22 0.79 -6.38 -7.61
CA ALA A 22 0.43 -5.57 -6.45
C ALA A 22 1.66 -4.90 -5.84
N TYR A 23 2.76 -5.63 -5.69
CA TYR A 23 4.03 -5.06 -5.24
C TYR A 23 4.56 -3.99 -6.20
N LYS A 24 4.47 -4.23 -7.52
CA LYS A 24 4.88 -3.25 -8.55
C LYS A 24 4.04 -1.97 -8.52
N ILE A 25 2.72 -2.07 -8.31
CA ILE A 25 1.84 -0.91 -8.14
C ILE A 25 2.21 -0.11 -6.89
N LEU A 26 2.45 -0.81 -5.78
CA LEU A 26 2.85 -0.21 -4.52
C LEU A 26 4.21 0.51 -4.62
N ASP A 27 5.19 -0.09 -5.32
CA ASP A 27 6.48 0.56 -5.58
C ASP A 27 6.32 1.80 -6.48
N GLU A 28 5.50 1.73 -7.51
CA GLU A 28 5.21 2.88 -8.39
C GLU A 28 4.53 4.04 -7.63
N LEU A 29 3.54 3.75 -6.79
CA LEU A 29 2.87 4.76 -5.96
C LEU A 29 3.85 5.42 -4.99
N LYS A 30 4.73 4.64 -4.35
CA LYS A 30 5.79 5.15 -3.48
C LYS A 30 6.76 6.07 -4.24
N ARG A 31 7.21 5.66 -5.43
CA ARG A 31 8.12 6.45 -6.28
C ARG A 31 7.52 7.79 -6.71
N ASN A 32 6.20 7.83 -6.90
CA ASN A 32 5.47 9.05 -7.23
C ASN A 32 5.08 9.87 -5.98
N MET A 33 5.64 9.57 -4.81
CA MET A 33 5.46 10.32 -3.56
C MET A 33 4.03 10.35 -3.01
N TYR A 34 3.19 9.38 -3.40
CA TYR A 34 1.89 9.20 -2.76
C TYR A 34 2.06 8.66 -1.34
N LYS A 35 1.13 8.99 -0.45
CA LYS A 35 1.03 8.30 0.84
C LYS A 35 0.47 6.90 0.57
N VAL A 36 1.27 5.86 0.80
CA VAL A 36 0.87 4.49 0.50
C VAL A 36 1.08 3.59 1.70
N VAL A 37 0.08 2.75 1.97
CA VAL A 37 0.13 1.68 2.98
C VAL A 37 -0.13 0.33 2.30
N ALA A 38 0.49 -0.72 2.84
CA ALA A 38 0.24 -2.08 2.39
C ALA A 38 -0.78 -2.77 3.31
N ILE A 39 -1.66 -3.58 2.74
CA ILE A 39 -2.55 -4.47 3.48
C ILE A 39 -2.11 -5.90 3.19
N ASP A 40 -1.59 -6.59 4.21
CA ASP A 40 -1.09 -7.96 4.16
C ASP A 40 -1.43 -8.66 5.49
N GLU A 41 -2.19 -9.76 5.43
CA GLU A 41 -2.60 -10.54 6.61
C GLU A 41 -1.38 -11.05 7.40
N GLU A 42 -0.28 -11.35 6.72
CA GLU A 42 0.94 -11.85 7.35
C GLU A 42 1.82 -10.72 7.93
N LYS A 43 1.44 -9.45 7.73
CA LYS A 43 2.20 -8.25 8.12
C LYS A 43 3.67 -8.33 7.74
N LYS A 44 3.98 -8.88 6.56
CA LYS A 44 5.36 -8.98 6.11
C LYS A 44 5.96 -7.59 5.98
N PRO A 45 7.15 -7.33 6.55
CA PRO A 45 7.74 -6.00 6.52
C PRO A 45 8.12 -5.61 5.09
N ILE A 46 7.70 -4.42 4.68
CA ILE A 46 8.07 -3.80 3.41
C ILE A 46 8.85 -2.54 3.71
N GLU A 47 10.03 -2.40 3.11
CA GLU A 47 10.94 -1.31 3.42
C GLU A 47 10.30 0.06 3.13
N GLY A 48 10.19 0.88 4.17
CA GLY A 48 9.67 2.25 4.09
C GLY A 48 8.18 2.34 3.73
N ILE A 49 7.39 1.29 4.02
CA ILE A 49 5.93 1.29 3.88
C ILE A 49 5.31 0.71 5.14
N ASP A 50 4.28 1.38 5.66
CA ASP A 50 3.50 0.85 6.78
C ASP A 50 2.62 -0.30 6.30
N VAL A 51 2.65 -1.41 7.03
CA VAL A 51 1.92 -2.64 6.69
C VAL A 51 0.88 -2.92 7.77
N TYR A 52 -0.38 -3.06 7.35
CA TYR A 52 -1.51 -3.35 8.21
C TYR A 52 -2.13 -4.69 7.85
N GLU A 53 -2.78 -5.34 8.81
CA GLU A 53 -3.48 -6.62 8.57
C GLU A 53 -4.67 -6.43 7.65
N CYS A 54 -5.40 -5.34 7.87
CA CYS A 54 -6.65 -5.07 7.19
C CYS A 54 -6.91 -3.57 7.12
N LEU A 55 -7.76 -3.17 6.16
CA LEU A 55 -7.99 -1.76 5.85
C LEU A 55 -8.57 -0.95 7.03
N LYS A 56 -9.35 -1.59 7.91
CA LYS A 56 -9.94 -0.93 9.10
C LYS A 56 -8.89 -0.51 10.14
N ASP A 57 -7.69 -1.08 10.09
CA ASP A 57 -6.61 -0.75 11.02
C ASP A 57 -5.79 0.47 10.56
N VAL A 58 -6.00 0.92 9.31
CA VAL A 58 -5.33 2.10 8.77
C VAL A 58 -5.90 3.35 9.45
N PRO A 59 -5.06 4.19 10.07
CA PRO A 59 -5.50 5.42 10.70
C PRO A 59 -6.21 6.33 9.68
N THR A 60 -7.31 6.97 10.10
CA THR A 60 -8.11 7.86 9.25
C THR A 60 -7.40 9.18 8.87
N GLN A 61 -6.17 9.40 9.35
CA GLN A 61 -5.41 10.64 9.19
C GLN A 61 -4.51 10.65 7.95
N TYR A 62 -4.58 9.64 7.08
CA TYR A 62 -3.77 9.55 5.86
C TYR A 62 -4.28 10.45 4.74
#